data_AF-A0A7V9A650-F1
#
_entry.id   AF-A0A7V9A650-F1
#
_cell.length_a   1.000
_cell.length_b   1.000
_cell.length_c   1.000
_cell.angle_alpha   90.00
_cell.angle_beta   90.00
_cell.angle_gamma   90.00
#
_symmetry.space_group_name_H-M   'P 1'
#
loop_
_entity.id
_entity.type
_entity.pdbx_description
1 polymer ?
#
loop_
_entity_poly.entity_id
_entity_poly.type
_entity_poly.pdbx_seq_one_letter_code
_entity_poly.pdbx_strand_id
1 'polypeptide(L)'
;MTQDIRQRLDNHLAPNKKFETALNQGKVTATDLTVEKVGVSTRQIAYRFNEAKSHEAASDVAEDLVRRVDYLLEPLAIIERDPTESKIQIRSQKPSTDGPARRYYEVNVDGQGVSIERYQSSGKSRQNDDINLTRESFERLCRDLDDAAGLDNR
;
A
#
# COMPACT_ATOMS: atom_id res chain seq x y z
N MET A 1 11.88 8.12 -14.94
CA MET A 1 10.98 7.07 -14.41
C MET A 1 9.60 7.58 -14.02
N THR A 2 9.43 8.84 -13.59
CA THR A 2 8.13 9.46 -13.23
C THR A 2 7.08 9.48 -14.36
N GLN A 3 7.53 9.55 -15.63
CA GLN A 3 6.63 9.63 -16.78
C GLN A 3 5.87 8.32 -17.06
N ASP A 4 6.35 7.16 -16.60
CA ASP A 4 5.76 5.87 -16.97
C ASP A 4 4.46 5.58 -16.21
N ILE A 5 4.41 5.79 -14.88
CA ILE A 5 3.22 5.48 -14.07
C ILE A 5 2.02 6.34 -14.51
N ARG A 6 2.23 7.66 -14.71
CA ARG A 6 1.17 8.57 -15.16
C ARG A 6 0.63 8.16 -16.52
N GLN A 7 1.51 7.90 -17.47
CA GLN A 7 1.13 7.49 -18.81
C GLN A 7 0.34 6.18 -18.80
N ARG A 8 0.68 5.25 -17.91
CA ARG A 8 -0.04 3.99 -17.74
C ARG A 8 -1.41 4.15 -17.08
N LEU A 9 -1.57 5.10 -16.16
CA LEU A 9 -2.89 5.48 -15.62
C LEU A 9 -3.76 6.12 -16.70
N ASP A 10 -3.20 7.02 -17.52
CA ASP A 10 -3.92 7.68 -18.61
C ASP A 10 -4.38 6.70 -19.69
N ASN A 11 -3.58 5.66 -19.96
CA ASN A 11 -3.89 4.62 -20.93
C ASN A 11 -4.75 3.48 -20.35
N HIS A 12 -5.15 3.52 -19.08
CA HIS A 12 -5.95 2.48 -18.46
C HIS A 12 -7.43 2.58 -18.87
N LEU A 13 -7.84 1.77 -19.84
CA LEU A 13 -9.20 1.74 -20.37
C LEU A 13 -10.17 0.94 -19.47
N ALA A 14 -11.29 1.57 -19.10
CA ALA A 14 -12.49 1.01 -18.43
C ALA A 14 -12.32 0.54 -16.96
N PRO A 15 -13.40 0.55 -16.14
CA PRO A 15 -13.32 0.21 -14.71
C PRO A 15 -13.08 -1.29 -14.47
N ASN A 16 -12.51 -1.61 -13.30
CA ASN A 16 -12.33 -2.96 -12.75
C ASN A 16 -11.32 -3.87 -13.46
N LYS A 17 -10.09 -3.38 -13.68
CA LYS A 17 -8.97 -4.27 -14.05
C LYS A 17 -7.83 -4.19 -13.07
N LYS A 18 -7.08 -5.29 -13.00
CA LYS A 18 -5.80 -5.37 -12.34
C LYS A 18 -4.81 -4.46 -13.06
N PHE A 19 -4.26 -3.48 -12.36
CA PHE A 19 -3.13 -2.68 -12.82
C PHE A 19 -1.84 -3.30 -12.30
N GLU A 20 -0.80 -3.41 -13.14
CA GLU A 20 0.51 -3.92 -12.73
C GLU A 20 1.61 -3.10 -13.35
N THR A 21 2.55 -2.56 -12.57
CA THR A 21 3.74 -1.90 -13.10
C THR A 21 5.01 -2.35 -12.42
N ALA A 22 6.02 -2.69 -13.22
CA ALA A 22 7.36 -2.94 -12.74
C ALA A 22 8.02 -1.59 -12.38
N LEU A 23 8.80 -1.61 -11.32
CA LEU A 23 9.64 -0.53 -10.82
C LEU A 23 11.06 -1.09 -10.60
N ASN A 24 11.96 -0.33 -9.97
CA ASN A 24 13.37 -0.75 -9.92
C ASN A 24 13.60 -1.92 -8.98
N GLN A 25 12.95 -1.89 -7.80
CA GLN A 25 13.16 -2.84 -6.72
C GLN A 25 12.07 -3.94 -6.70
N GLY A 26 11.06 -3.82 -7.55
CA GLY A 26 9.88 -4.69 -7.47
C GLY A 26 8.77 -4.34 -8.45
N LYS A 27 7.57 -4.85 -8.17
CA LYS A 27 6.38 -4.67 -9.00
C LYS A 27 5.18 -4.28 -8.14
N VAL A 28 4.50 -3.19 -8.50
CA VAL A 28 3.20 -2.81 -7.94
C VAL A 28 2.09 -3.51 -8.70
N THR A 29 1.10 -4.01 -7.96
CA THR A 29 -0.20 -4.48 -8.43
C THR A 29 -1.29 -3.71 -7.69
N ALA A 30 -2.29 -3.21 -8.40
CA ALA A 30 -3.52 -2.70 -7.80
C ALA A 30 -4.72 -3.48 -8.36
N THR A 31 -5.55 -4.03 -7.47
CA THR A 31 -6.68 -4.91 -7.84
C THR A 31 -7.98 -4.12 -7.86
N ASP A 32 -8.86 -4.42 -8.82
CA ASP A 32 -10.12 -3.69 -9.05
C ASP A 32 -9.89 -2.19 -9.18
N LEU A 33 -8.85 -1.80 -9.93
CA LEU A 33 -8.50 -0.42 -10.13
C LEU A 33 -9.54 0.27 -11.00
N THR A 34 -10.07 1.37 -10.50
CA THR A 34 -10.82 2.36 -11.28
C THR A 34 -10.07 3.68 -11.26
N VAL A 35 -9.86 4.25 -12.44
CA VAL A 35 -9.14 5.51 -12.62
C VAL A 35 -10.12 6.55 -13.14
N GLU A 36 -10.30 7.63 -12.39
CA GLU A 36 -11.10 8.80 -12.77
C GLU A 36 -10.18 9.98 -13.11
N LYS A 37 -10.74 11.15 -13.47
CA LYS A 37 -9.95 12.33 -13.88
C LYS A 37 -8.94 12.78 -12.83
N VAL A 38 -9.30 12.70 -11.54
CA VAL A 38 -8.46 13.15 -10.41
C VAL A 38 -8.18 12.05 -9.39
N GLY A 39 -8.98 10.99 -9.40
CA GLY A 39 -8.98 9.95 -8.38
C GLY A 39 -8.62 8.58 -8.92
N VAL A 40 -8.20 7.73 -7.99
CA VAL A 40 -7.96 6.31 -8.17
C VAL A 40 -8.65 5.59 -7.02
N SER A 41 -9.45 4.57 -7.35
CA SER A 41 -10.06 3.66 -6.38
C SER A 41 -9.56 2.24 -6.64
N THR A 42 -9.23 1.49 -5.58
CA THR A 42 -8.76 0.11 -5.67
C THR A 42 -9.05 -0.66 -4.39
N ARG A 43 -9.27 -1.97 -4.51
CA ARG A 43 -9.52 -2.86 -3.37
C ARG A 43 -8.26 -3.21 -2.58
N GLN A 44 -7.13 -3.29 -3.27
CA GLN A 44 -5.86 -3.73 -2.71
C GLN A 44 -4.71 -3.19 -3.54
N ILE A 45 -3.65 -2.75 -2.86
CA ILE A 45 -2.36 -2.44 -3.48
C ILE A 45 -1.33 -3.43 -2.92
N ALA A 46 -0.66 -4.16 -3.81
CA ALA A 46 0.41 -5.08 -3.45
C ALA A 46 1.71 -4.66 -4.15
N TYR A 47 2.81 -4.67 -3.43
CA TYR A 47 4.14 -4.49 -3.97
C TYR A 47 4.94 -5.77 -3.74
N ARG A 48 5.48 -6.35 -4.79
CA ARG A 48 6.32 -7.55 -4.70
C ARG A 48 7.78 -7.17 -4.92
N PHE A 49 8.67 -7.54 -4.00
CA PHE A 49 10.10 -7.36 -4.18
C PHE A 49 10.62 -8.20 -5.35
N ASN A 50 11.63 -7.71 -6.06
CA ASN A 50 12.35 -8.49 -7.07
C ASN A 50 13.12 -9.65 -6.42
N GLU A 51 13.68 -9.40 -5.24
CA GLU A 51 14.42 -10.37 -4.44
C GLU A 51 13.79 -10.47 -3.05
N ALA A 52 13.73 -11.69 -2.51
CA ALA A 52 13.16 -11.91 -1.18
C ALA A 52 14.06 -11.28 -0.10
N LYS A 53 13.44 -10.67 0.90
CA LYS A 53 14.10 -10.02 2.03
C LYS A 53 14.11 -10.89 3.27
N SER A 54 15.11 -10.71 4.13
CA SER A 54 15.10 -11.25 5.49
C SER A 54 14.02 -10.55 6.34
N HIS A 55 13.68 -11.11 7.51
CA HIS A 55 12.75 -10.46 8.43
C HIS A 55 13.28 -9.09 8.93
N GLU A 56 14.58 -8.98 9.14
CA GLU A 56 15.22 -7.73 9.57
C GLU A 56 15.08 -6.65 8.49
N ALA A 57 15.44 -6.99 7.24
CA ALA A 57 15.27 -6.11 6.09
C ALA A 57 13.80 -5.72 5.86
N ALA A 58 12.86 -6.67 6.01
CA ALA A 58 11.43 -6.38 5.95
C ALA A 58 10.98 -5.42 7.07
N SER A 59 11.57 -5.53 8.27
CA SER A 59 11.29 -4.60 9.38
C SER A 59 11.80 -3.19 9.06
N ASP A 60 12.98 -3.06 8.46
CA ASP A 60 13.51 -1.76 8.03
C ASP A 60 12.64 -1.11 6.96
N VAL A 61 12.15 -1.90 6.00
CA VAL A 61 11.14 -1.45 5.01
C VAL A 61 9.89 -0.94 5.72
N ALA A 62 9.36 -1.69 6.68
CA ALA A 62 8.15 -1.31 7.42
C ALA A 62 8.33 0.02 8.18
N GLU A 63 9.48 0.23 8.82
CA GLU A 63 9.80 1.47 9.55
C GLU A 63 9.96 2.67 8.63
N ASP A 64 10.53 2.49 7.44
CA ASP A 64 10.64 3.54 6.44
C ASP A 64 9.28 3.89 5.83
N LEU A 65 8.43 2.91 5.55
CA LEU A 65 7.07 3.13 5.06
C LEU A 65 6.23 3.93 6.05
N VAL A 66 6.29 3.62 7.34
CA VAL A 66 5.59 4.38 8.39
C VAL A 66 6.01 5.85 8.38
N ARG A 67 7.28 6.16 8.09
CA ARG A 67 7.79 7.54 8.04
C ARG A 67 7.41 8.29 6.76
N ARG A 68 7.32 7.61 5.62
CA ARG A 68 7.07 8.23 4.30
C ARG A 68 5.60 8.39 3.96
N VAL A 69 4.78 7.42 4.35
CA VAL A 69 3.37 7.34 3.99
C VAL A 69 2.52 8.13 5.00
N ASP A 70 2.70 9.45 4.98
CA ASP A 70 2.03 10.42 5.86
C ASP A 70 0.76 11.03 5.24
N TYR A 71 0.52 10.77 3.96
CA TYR A 71 -0.51 11.41 3.14
C TYR A 71 -1.79 10.56 2.99
N LEU A 72 -1.87 9.40 3.65
CA LEU A 72 -3.12 8.62 3.73
C LEU A 72 -4.14 9.22 4.72
N LEU A 73 -3.89 10.44 5.22
CA LEU A 73 -4.69 11.19 6.21
C LEU A 73 -4.83 10.50 7.58
N GLU A 74 -4.34 9.28 7.70
CA GLU A 74 -4.32 8.47 8.90
C GLU A 74 -2.85 8.09 9.17
N PRO A 75 -2.25 8.50 10.31
CA PRO A 75 -0.87 8.15 10.62
C PRO A 75 -0.76 6.63 10.81
N LEU A 76 0.19 6.01 10.12
CA LEU A 76 0.47 4.59 10.21
C LEU A 76 1.41 4.29 11.38
N ALA A 77 1.29 3.11 11.98
CA ALA A 77 2.25 2.60 12.94
C ALA A 77 2.34 1.09 12.92
N ILE A 78 3.53 0.57 13.19
CA ILE A 78 3.74 -0.87 13.41
C ILE A 78 3.02 -1.27 14.70
N ILE A 79 2.14 -2.25 14.60
CA ILE A 79 1.39 -2.81 15.73
C ILE A 79 1.90 -4.20 16.14
N GLU A 80 2.57 -4.91 15.22
CA GLU A 80 3.09 -6.26 15.47
C GLU A 80 4.31 -6.55 14.60
N ARG A 81 5.29 -7.26 15.17
CA ARG A 81 6.41 -7.88 14.46
C ARG A 81 6.45 -9.35 14.87
N ASP A 82 6.13 -10.24 13.96
CA ASP A 82 6.20 -11.68 14.17
C ASP A 82 7.39 -12.26 13.39
N PRO A 83 8.51 -12.59 14.07
CA PRO A 83 9.67 -13.20 13.42
C PRO A 83 9.42 -14.65 12.98
N THR A 84 8.44 -15.35 13.59
CA THR A 84 8.10 -16.74 13.26
C THR A 84 7.41 -16.81 11.90
N GLU A 85 6.43 -15.93 11.70
CA GLU A 85 5.71 -15.82 10.42
C GLU A 85 6.41 -14.88 9.43
N SER A 86 7.54 -14.28 9.82
CA SER A 86 8.30 -13.29 9.04
C SER A 86 7.43 -12.13 8.56
N LYS A 87 6.52 -11.67 9.43
CA LYS A 87 5.49 -10.70 9.10
C LYS A 87 5.55 -9.49 10.04
N ILE A 88 5.47 -8.29 9.48
CA ILE A 88 5.28 -7.04 10.20
C ILE A 88 3.91 -6.48 9.83
N GLN A 89 3.10 -6.15 10.83
CA GLN A 89 1.80 -5.53 10.64
C GLN A 89 1.84 -4.07 11.04
N ILE A 90 1.37 -3.22 10.13
CA ILE A 90 1.18 -1.78 10.29
C ILE A 90 -0.32 -1.48 10.20
N ARG A 91 -0.79 -0.52 11.00
CA ARG A 91 -2.18 -0.06 10.97
C ARG A 91 -2.29 1.44 11.20
N SER A 92 -3.36 2.05 10.70
CA SER A 92 -3.75 3.41 11.08
C SER A 92 -3.91 3.56 12.61
N GLN A 93 -3.24 4.54 13.22
CA GLN A 93 -3.40 4.83 14.65
C GLN A 93 -4.73 5.54 14.98
N LYS A 94 -5.19 6.41 14.07
CA LYS A 94 -6.44 7.16 14.21
C LYS A 94 -7.38 6.78 13.06
N PRO A 95 -8.10 5.65 13.17
CA PRO A 95 -9.08 5.26 12.17
C PRO A 95 -10.10 6.38 11.95
N SER A 96 -10.44 6.63 10.70
CA SER A 96 -11.51 7.58 10.37
C SER A 96 -12.85 7.03 10.89
N THR A 97 -13.58 7.84 11.65
CA THR A 97 -14.90 7.49 12.17
C THR A 97 -15.97 8.20 11.35
N ASP A 98 -16.86 7.43 10.77
CA ASP A 98 -18.04 7.91 10.05
C ASP A 98 -19.27 7.22 10.64
N GLY A 99 -19.89 7.88 11.62
CA GLY A 99 -20.95 7.29 12.44
C GLY A 99 -20.48 6.05 13.22
N PRO A 100 -21.18 4.90 13.14
CA PRO A 100 -20.81 3.68 13.86
C PRO A 100 -19.65 2.91 13.21
N ALA A 101 -19.23 3.28 11.99
CA ALA A 101 -18.22 2.56 11.25
C ALA A 101 -16.83 3.17 11.44
N ARG A 102 -15.84 2.31 11.68
CA ARG A 102 -14.42 2.68 11.73
C ARG A 102 -13.73 2.21 10.48
N ARG A 103 -13.07 3.12 9.76
CA ARG A 103 -12.23 2.79 8.61
C ARG A 103 -10.76 2.89 8.97
N TYR A 104 -9.96 1.93 8.53
CA TYR A 104 -8.51 1.95 8.75
C TYR A 104 -7.76 1.25 7.63
N TYR A 105 -6.52 1.67 7.41
CA TYR A 105 -5.55 0.95 6.60
C TYR A 105 -4.88 -0.14 7.41
N GLU A 106 -4.67 -1.28 6.77
CA GLU A 106 -3.82 -2.36 7.24
C GLU A 106 -2.74 -2.61 6.19
N VAL A 107 -1.49 -2.55 6.62
CA VAL A 107 -0.33 -2.79 5.76
C VAL A 107 0.43 -3.97 6.34
N ASN A 108 0.62 -5.02 5.55
CA ASN A 108 1.41 -6.18 5.94
C ASN A 108 2.70 -6.17 5.11
N VAL A 109 3.84 -6.33 5.78
CA VAL A 109 5.16 -6.44 5.17
C VAL A 109 5.74 -7.80 5.53
N ASP A 110 6.24 -8.53 4.55
CA ASP A 110 6.94 -9.80 4.75
C ASP A 110 8.17 -9.87 3.83
N GLY A 111 8.87 -11.01 3.81
CA GLY A 111 10.04 -11.20 2.95
C GLY A 111 9.74 -11.16 1.44
N GLN A 112 8.49 -11.25 1.01
CA GLN A 112 8.10 -11.25 -0.41
C GLN A 112 7.61 -9.88 -0.88
N GLY A 113 7.07 -9.06 0.02
CA GLY A 113 6.54 -7.76 -0.36
C GLY A 113 5.74 -7.03 0.70
N VAL A 114 4.90 -6.13 0.20
CA VAL A 114 4.00 -5.28 0.97
C VAL A 114 2.59 -5.45 0.42
N SER A 115 1.60 -5.58 1.29
CA SER A 115 0.18 -5.50 0.92
C SER A 115 -0.50 -4.41 1.72
N ILE A 116 -1.32 -3.61 1.04
CA ILE A 116 -2.08 -2.49 1.61
C ILE A 116 -3.54 -2.73 1.29
N GLU A 117 -4.35 -2.76 2.33
CA GLU A 117 -5.79 -2.89 2.25
C GLU A 117 -6.44 -1.86 3.16
N ARG A 118 -7.70 -1.53 2.87
CA ARG A 118 -8.52 -0.74 3.76
C ARG A 118 -9.69 -1.59 4.26
N TYR A 119 -10.02 -1.42 5.52
CA TYR A 119 -11.12 -2.13 6.15
C TYR A 119 -12.11 -1.16 6.75
N GLN A 120 -13.38 -1.49 6.64
CA GLN A 120 -14.46 -0.90 7.43
C GLN A 120 -14.89 -1.91 8.50
N SER A 121 -14.91 -1.49 9.77
CA SER A 121 -15.35 -2.30 10.89
C SER A 121 -16.61 -1.73 11.53
N SER A 122 -17.55 -2.63 11.83
CA SER A 122 -18.78 -2.35 12.59
C SER A 122 -18.94 -3.43 13.67
N GLY A 123 -18.55 -3.10 14.90
CA GLY A 123 -18.56 -4.07 16.00
C GLY A 123 -17.53 -5.19 15.80
N LYS A 124 -18.00 -6.44 15.67
CA LYS A 124 -17.14 -7.64 15.53
C LYS A 124 -16.86 -8.03 14.08
N SER A 125 -17.52 -7.42 13.10
CA SER A 125 -17.25 -7.68 11.69
C SER A 125 -16.29 -6.63 11.12
N ARG A 126 -15.43 -7.08 10.21
CA ARG A 126 -14.67 -6.23 9.29
C ARG A 126 -15.00 -6.63 7.86
N GLN A 127 -15.05 -5.66 6.97
CA GLN A 127 -15.24 -5.85 5.54
C GLN A 127 -14.16 -5.04 4.81
N ASN A 128 -13.70 -5.55 3.68
CA ASN A 128 -12.76 -4.81 2.83
C ASN A 128 -13.48 -3.57 2.27
N ASP A 129 -12.81 -2.42 2.30
CA ASP A 129 -13.27 -1.13 1.83
C ASP A 129 -12.33 -0.60 0.74
N ASP A 130 -12.81 0.30 -0.11
CA ASP A 130 -12.01 0.82 -1.20
C ASP A 130 -10.94 1.81 -0.70
N ILE A 131 -9.72 1.63 -1.20
CA ILE A 131 -8.64 2.60 -1.09
C ILE A 131 -8.91 3.69 -2.11
N ASN A 132 -9.24 4.88 -1.62
CA ASN A 132 -9.49 6.05 -2.45
C ASN A 132 -8.33 7.04 -2.32
N LEU A 133 -7.64 7.29 -3.42
CA LEU A 133 -6.49 8.19 -3.49
C LEU A 133 -6.65 9.18 -4.65
N THR A 134 -5.97 10.32 -4.58
CA THR A 134 -5.72 11.07 -5.82
C THR A 134 -4.72 10.31 -6.69
N ARG A 135 -4.70 10.60 -7.99
CA ARG A 135 -3.70 10.03 -8.90
C ARG A 135 -2.27 10.30 -8.43
N GLU A 136 -2.02 11.51 -7.92
CA GLU A 136 -0.72 11.92 -7.40
C GLU A 136 -0.31 11.14 -6.15
N SER A 137 -1.25 10.92 -5.22
CA SER A 137 -1.00 10.13 -4.00
C SER A 137 -0.76 8.65 -4.31
N PHE A 138 -1.47 8.09 -5.29
CA PHE A 138 -1.20 6.73 -5.77
C PHE A 138 0.20 6.62 -6.41
N GLU A 139 0.56 7.58 -7.26
CA GLU A 139 1.88 7.62 -7.88
C GLU A 139 3.01 7.79 -6.85
N ARG A 140 2.79 8.64 -5.83
CA ARG A 140 3.71 8.80 -4.70
C ARG A 140 3.83 7.51 -3.90
N LEU A 141 2.73 6.81 -3.63
CA LEU A 141 2.73 5.52 -2.94
C LEU A 141 3.53 4.45 -3.67
N CYS A 142 3.36 4.33 -4.98
CA CYS A 142 4.16 3.41 -5.79
C CYS A 142 5.66 3.69 -5.67
N ARG A 143 6.07 4.96 -5.63
CA ARG A 143 7.47 5.34 -5.42
C ARG A 143 7.95 5.08 -4.01
N ASP A 144 7.19 5.46 -2.99
CA ASP A 144 7.58 5.26 -1.60
C ASP A 144 7.76 3.76 -1.28
N LEU A 145 6.94 2.89 -1.89
CA LEU A 145 7.10 1.43 -1.84
C LEU A 145 8.41 0.96 -2.51
N ASP A 146 8.75 1.50 -3.69
CA ASP A 146 9.97 1.14 -4.42
C ASP A 146 11.25 1.65 -3.71
N ASP A 147 11.20 2.86 -3.17
CA ASP A 147 12.30 3.47 -2.44
C ASP A 147 12.57 2.73 -1.12
N ALA A 148 11.52 2.39 -0.36
CA ALA A 148 11.65 1.64 0.88
C ALA A 148 12.22 0.24 0.61
N ALA A 149 11.81 -0.41 -0.49
CA ALA A 149 12.35 -1.69 -0.91
C ALA A 149 13.86 -1.67 -1.22
N GLY A 150 14.42 -0.50 -1.55
CA GLY A 150 15.85 -0.33 -1.89
C GLY A 150 16.79 -0.18 -0.68
N LEU A 151 16.30 -0.23 0.56
CA LEU A 151 17.12 0.05 1.76
C LEU A 151 18.28 -0.94 2.00
N ASP A 152 18.16 -2.18 1.52
CA ASP A 152 19.23 -3.20 1.66
C ASP A 152 20.50 -2.89 0.84
N ASN A 153 20.42 -1.94 -0.10
CA ASN A 153 21.51 -1.59 -1.02
C ASN A 153 22.31 -0.33 -0.60
N ARG A 154 22.23 0.10 0.67
CA ARG A 154 22.94 1.29 1.18
C ARG A 154 24.05 0.97 2.17
#